data_AF-A0A2S7T5J2-F1
#
_entry.id   AF-A0A2S7T5J2-F1
#
_cell.length_a   1.000
_cell.length_b   1.000
_cell.length_c   1.000
_cell.angle_alpha   90.00
_cell.angle_beta   90.00
_cell.angle_gamma   90.00
#
_symmetry.space_group_name_H-M   'P 1'
#
loop_
_entity.id
_entity.type
_entity.pdbx_description
1 polymer ?
#
loop_
_entity_poly.entity_id
_entity_poly.type
_entity_poly.pdbx_seq_one_letter_code
_entity_poly.pdbx_strand_id
1 'polypeptide(L)'
;VSAISPGVATITVTTTDGAFKDTAVIQIISKPDSSTTLAFAPNPYRLGQTLIINGLPQAVFNIYLFNKDGKLIRKLGQEYTIDGILEINIASTPQGLYFLFLLSDDSSFEKSLKLLIE
;
A
#
# COMPACT_ATOMS: atom_id res chain seq x y z
N VAL A 1 13.70 18.82 -11.91
CA VAL A 1 12.23 18.72 -11.71
C VAL A 1 12.01 18.06 -10.36
N SER A 2 11.46 18.80 -9.41
CA SER A 2 11.04 18.27 -8.11
C SER A 2 9.52 18.25 -8.15
N ALA A 3 8.88 17.10 -7.90
CA ALA A 3 7.43 17.07 -7.76
C ALA A 3 7.05 17.90 -6.51
N ILE A 4 6.25 18.94 -6.68
CA ILE A 4 6.03 19.96 -5.63
C ILE A 4 4.83 19.61 -4.74
N SER A 5 3.86 18.83 -5.23
CA SER A 5 2.70 18.43 -4.44
C SER A 5 1.94 17.24 -5.08
N PRO A 6 1.13 16.52 -4.28
CA PRO A 6 0.05 15.69 -4.81
C PRO A 6 -0.87 16.48 -5.76
N GLY A 7 -1.57 15.79 -6.66
CA GLY A 7 -2.47 16.42 -7.60
C GLY A 7 -3.14 15.45 -8.58
N VAL A 8 -4.19 15.90 -9.25
CA VAL A 8 -4.93 15.12 -10.26
C VAL A 8 -4.82 15.84 -11.60
N ALA A 9 -4.42 15.12 -12.64
CA ALA A 9 -4.44 15.58 -14.01
C ALA A 9 -5.40 14.72 -14.84
N THR A 10 -6.39 15.35 -15.45
CA THR A 10 -7.34 14.68 -16.36
C THR A 10 -6.98 15.02 -17.80
N ILE A 11 -6.60 13.99 -18.56
CA ILE A 11 -6.37 14.08 -20.00
C ILE A 11 -7.67 13.69 -20.69
N THR A 12 -8.18 14.57 -21.54
CA THR A 12 -9.36 14.31 -22.37
C THR A 12 -8.95 14.34 -23.82
N VAL A 13 -9.27 13.29 -24.57
CA VAL A 13 -9.05 13.24 -26.01
C VAL A 13 -10.41 13.16 -26.69
N THR A 14 -10.60 14.00 -27.70
CA THR A 14 -11.81 14.01 -28.53
C THR A 14 -11.36 13.89 -29.98
N THR A 15 -12.03 13.04 -30.78
CA THR A 15 -11.78 13.00 -32.22
C THR A 15 -12.12 14.34 -32.86
N THR A 16 -11.48 14.66 -34.00
CA THR A 16 -11.65 15.97 -34.66
C THR A 16 -13.11 16.28 -35.02
N ASP A 17 -13.89 15.25 -35.35
CA ASP A 17 -15.32 15.33 -35.65
C ASP A 17 -16.21 15.37 -34.39
N GLY A 18 -15.64 15.22 -33.20
CA GLY A 18 -16.36 15.21 -31.92
C GLY A 18 -17.09 13.90 -31.60
N ALA A 19 -17.07 12.90 -32.49
CA ALA A 19 -17.89 11.70 -32.37
C ALA A 19 -17.45 10.75 -31.24
N PHE A 20 -16.16 10.76 -30.88
CA PHE A 20 -15.62 9.95 -29.80
C PHE A 20 -14.87 10.80 -28.80
N LYS A 21 -14.99 10.44 -27.53
CA LYS A 21 -14.32 11.08 -26.41
C LYS A 21 -13.87 10.02 -25.42
N ASP A 22 -12.63 10.16 -24.96
CA ASP A 22 -12.08 9.31 -23.89
C ASP A 22 -11.31 10.17 -22.87
N THR A 23 -11.18 9.64 -21.65
CA THR A 23 -10.53 10.33 -20.54
C THR A 23 -9.55 9.41 -19.80
N ALA A 24 -8.34 9.89 -19.57
CA ALA A 24 -7.37 9.29 -18.65
C ALA A 24 -7.18 10.19 -17.43
N VAL A 25 -7.22 9.62 -16.23
CA VAL A 25 -6.98 10.34 -14.97
C VAL A 25 -5.64 9.87 -14.41
N ILE A 26 -4.72 10.83 -14.21
CA ILE A 26 -3.42 10.61 -13.58
C ILE A 26 -3.47 11.25 -12.21
N GLN A 27 -3.26 10.43 -11.17
CA GLN A 27 -3.22 10.90 -9.79
C GLN A 27 -1.80 10.78 -9.24
N ILE A 28 -1.25 11.91 -8.80
CA ILE A 28 0.00 11.99 -8.05
C ILE A 28 -0.38 11.99 -6.57
N ILE A 29 0.00 10.92 -5.87
CA ILE A 29 -0.24 10.74 -4.44
C ILE A 29 1.03 11.02 -3.64
N SER A 30 0.86 11.40 -2.37
CA SER A 30 1.99 11.61 -1.48
C SER A 30 2.76 10.31 -1.25
N LYS A 31 4.09 10.41 -1.27
CA LYS A 31 4.90 9.39 -0.62
C LYS A 31 4.77 9.59 0.90
N PRO A 32 4.53 8.54 1.68
CA PRO A 32 4.37 8.63 3.12
C PRO A 32 5.66 9.11 3.76
N ASP A 33 5.49 9.85 4.85
CA ASP A 33 6.59 10.33 5.66
C ASP A 33 7.46 9.15 6.11
N SER A 34 8.78 9.37 6.14
CA SER A 34 9.74 8.32 6.53
C SER A 34 9.67 7.90 8.00
N SER A 35 8.70 8.44 8.76
CA SER A 35 8.44 8.13 10.17
C SER A 35 7.71 6.80 10.38
N THR A 36 7.16 6.18 9.32
CA THR A 36 6.41 4.93 9.47
C THR A 36 7.32 3.76 9.88
N THR A 37 6.97 3.09 10.97
CA THR A 37 7.71 1.93 11.51
C THR A 37 6.90 0.64 11.36
N LEU A 38 7.59 -0.48 11.28
CA LEU A 38 6.99 -1.82 11.23
C LEU A 38 7.47 -2.64 12.40
N ALA A 39 6.54 -3.33 13.05
CA ALA A 39 6.82 -4.28 14.12
C ALA A 39 6.00 -5.56 13.92
N PHE A 40 6.55 -6.66 14.39
CA PHE A 40 5.88 -7.97 14.38
C PHE A 40 5.47 -8.36 15.79
N ALA A 41 4.25 -8.83 15.96
CA ALA A 41 3.75 -9.34 17.24
C ALA A 41 3.08 -10.72 17.08
N PRO A 42 3.46 -11.74 17.89
CA PRO A 42 4.65 -11.77 18.75
C PRO A 42 5.94 -11.91 17.92
N ASN A 43 7.08 -11.51 18.51
CA ASN A 43 8.44 -11.74 18.00
C ASN A 43 9.17 -12.66 19.00
N PRO A 44 9.69 -13.85 18.63
CA PRO A 44 9.89 -14.39 17.27
C PRO A 44 8.61 -14.86 16.56
N TYR A 45 8.71 -15.06 15.23
CA TYR A 45 7.59 -15.41 14.35
C TYR A 45 6.86 -16.68 14.80
N ARG A 46 5.53 -16.61 14.96
CA ARG A 46 4.64 -17.73 15.31
C ARG A 46 3.36 -17.70 14.48
N LEU A 47 2.68 -18.84 14.34
CA LEU A 47 1.33 -18.91 13.77
C LEU A 47 0.40 -17.97 14.55
N GLY A 48 -0.34 -17.12 13.83
CA GLY A 48 -1.18 -16.07 14.45
C GLY A 48 -0.55 -14.67 14.48
N GLN A 49 0.54 -14.42 13.72
CA GLN A 49 1.24 -13.14 13.74
C GLN A 49 0.43 -11.96 13.17
N THR A 50 0.55 -10.83 13.84
CA THR A 50 0.10 -9.51 13.39
C THR A 50 1.30 -8.66 13.00
N LEU A 51 1.21 -8.01 11.85
CA LEU A 51 2.09 -6.92 11.46
C LEU A 51 1.47 -5.61 11.97
N ILE A 52 2.24 -4.85 12.73
CA ILE A 52 1.83 -3.55 13.26
C ILE A 52 2.60 -2.47 12.49
N ILE A 53 1.89 -1.50 11.95
CA ILE A 53 2.44 -0.36 11.24
C ILE A 53 2.07 0.90 12.02
N ASN A 54 3.06 1.69 12.44
CA ASN A 54 2.83 2.93 13.18
C ASN A 54 3.22 4.13 12.33
N GLY A 55 2.56 5.26 12.54
CA GLY A 55 2.87 6.51 11.84
C GLY A 55 2.31 6.54 10.42
N LEU A 56 1.17 5.89 10.18
CA LEU A 56 0.38 6.07 8.96
C LEU A 56 -0.57 7.27 9.10
N PRO A 57 -0.93 7.95 8.00
CA PRO A 57 -2.01 8.91 8.02
C PRO A 57 -3.34 8.21 8.34
N GLN A 58 -4.30 8.95 8.89
CA GLN A 58 -5.63 8.42 9.19
C GLN A 58 -6.43 8.23 7.90
N ALA A 59 -6.34 7.04 7.33
CA ALA A 59 -6.96 6.67 6.08
C ALA A 59 -7.41 5.20 6.06
N VAL A 60 -8.21 4.85 5.04
CA VAL A 60 -8.51 3.46 4.68
C VAL A 60 -7.52 3.02 3.60
N PHE A 61 -6.82 1.92 3.86
CA PHE A 61 -5.83 1.38 2.95
C PHE A 61 -6.30 0.06 2.35
N ASN A 62 -6.20 -0.08 1.03
CA ASN A 62 -6.17 -1.37 0.36
C ASN A 62 -4.79 -1.99 0.54
N ILE A 63 -4.73 -3.23 0.99
CA ILE A 63 -3.48 -3.88 1.38
C ILE A 63 -3.16 -5.04 0.46
N TYR A 64 -1.95 -5.04 -0.08
CA TYR A 64 -1.45 -6.03 -1.03
C TYR A 64 -0.09 -6.56 -0.59
N LEU A 65 0.10 -7.87 -0.75
CA LEU A 65 1.36 -8.54 -0.50
C LEU A 65 1.87 -9.16 -1.80
N PHE A 66 3.05 -8.75 -2.24
CA PHE A 66 3.74 -9.29 -3.42
C PHE A 66 4.96 -10.08 -2.98
N ASN A 67 5.34 -11.13 -3.71
CA ASN A 67 6.63 -11.78 -3.48
C ASN A 67 7.78 -10.98 -4.14
N LYS A 68 9.02 -11.45 -3.94
CA LYS A 68 10.23 -10.84 -4.55
C LYS A 68 10.21 -10.75 -6.08
N ASP A 69 9.39 -11.56 -6.75
CA ASP A 69 9.27 -11.60 -8.21
C ASP A 69 8.14 -10.69 -8.72
N GLY A 70 7.49 -9.92 -7.83
CA GLY A 70 6.39 -9.01 -8.16
C GLY A 70 5.04 -9.70 -8.35
N LYS A 71 4.91 -11.00 -8.04
CA LYS A 71 3.63 -11.71 -8.10
C LYS A 71 2.79 -11.37 -6.88
N LEU A 72 1.54 -10.97 -7.09
CA LEU A 72 0.56 -10.80 -6.00
C LEU A 72 0.32 -12.14 -5.31
N ILE A 73 0.58 -12.17 -4.00
CA ILE A 73 0.38 -13.34 -3.13
C ILE A 73 -0.94 -13.23 -2.40
N ARG A 74 -1.28 -12.04 -1.89
CA ARG A 74 -2.52 -11.83 -1.12
C ARG A 74 -3.02 -10.41 -1.23
N LYS A 75 -4.33 -10.26 -1.43
CA LYS A 75 -5.07 -9.03 -1.12
C LYS A 75 -5.63 -9.20 0.29
N LEU A 76 -5.17 -8.37 1.22
CA LEU A 76 -5.50 -8.48 2.64
C LEU A 76 -6.80 -7.76 3.01
N GLY A 77 -7.31 -6.93 2.11
CA GLY A 77 -8.58 -6.22 2.28
C GLY A 77 -8.39 -4.72 2.37
N GLN A 78 -9.42 -4.05 2.88
CA GLN A 78 -9.39 -2.65 3.27
C GLN A 78 -9.40 -2.55 4.78
N GLU A 79 -8.44 -1.84 5.34
CA GLU A 79 -8.34 -1.62 6.78
C GLU A 79 -8.19 -0.13 7.07
N TYR A 80 -8.70 0.28 8.23
CA TYR A 80 -8.63 1.66 8.69
C TYR A 80 -7.52 1.83 9.73
N THR A 81 -6.84 2.96 9.66
CA THR A 81 -5.79 3.32 10.62
C THR A 81 -6.41 3.98 11.85
N ILE A 82 -6.16 3.45 13.05
CA ILE A 82 -6.61 4.01 14.34
C ILE A 82 -5.41 4.68 15.01
N ASP A 83 -5.47 5.99 15.26
CA ASP A 83 -4.38 6.78 15.87
C ASP A 83 -3.01 6.59 15.19
N GLY A 84 -3.01 6.48 13.86
CA GLY A 84 -1.81 6.26 13.06
C GLY A 84 -1.26 4.84 13.10
N ILE A 85 -1.99 3.91 13.71
CA ILE A 85 -1.64 2.49 13.82
C ILE A 85 -2.55 1.64 12.94
N LEU A 86 -1.94 0.73 12.19
CA LEU A 86 -2.63 -0.29 11.43
C LEU A 86 -2.11 -1.68 11.83
N GLU A 87 -3.04 -2.58 12.14
CA GLU A 87 -2.75 -3.97 12.47
C GLU A 87 -3.23 -4.90 11.35
N ILE A 88 -2.36 -5.79 10.90
CA ILE A 88 -2.62 -6.65 9.75
C ILE A 88 -2.33 -8.10 10.14
N ASN A 89 -3.35 -8.96 10.05
CA ASN A 89 -3.17 -10.40 10.27
C ASN A 89 -2.45 -11.06 9.08
N ILE A 90 -1.23 -11.54 9.33
CA ILE A 90 -0.39 -12.20 8.34
C ILE A 90 -0.18 -13.70 8.65
N ALA A 91 -0.96 -14.28 9.56
CA ALA A 91 -0.79 -15.64 10.04
C ALA A 91 -0.83 -16.73 8.97
N SER A 92 -1.62 -16.53 7.90
CA SER A 92 -1.72 -17.48 6.78
C SER A 92 -0.75 -17.17 5.63
N THR A 93 0.15 -16.21 5.81
CA THR A 93 1.16 -15.85 4.82
C THR A 93 2.33 -16.83 4.94
N PRO A 94 2.72 -17.54 3.87
CA PRO A 94 3.89 -18.39 3.89
C PRO A 94 5.17 -17.63 4.28
N GLN A 95 6.20 -18.36 4.65
CA GLN A 95 7.53 -17.77 4.81
C GLN A 95 8.08 -17.32 3.46
N GLY A 96 8.79 -16.20 3.46
CA GLY A 96 9.38 -15.63 2.26
C GLY A 96 9.76 -14.16 2.42
N LEU A 97 10.33 -13.62 1.35
CA LEU A 97 10.54 -12.19 1.18
C LEU A 97 9.35 -11.61 0.41
N TYR A 98 8.75 -10.56 0.97
CA TYR A 98 7.56 -9.91 0.45
C TYR A 98 7.75 -8.40 0.34
N PHE A 99 6.95 -7.79 -0.53
CA PHE A 99 6.71 -6.36 -0.56
C PHE A 99 5.25 -6.12 -0.16
N LEU A 100 5.07 -5.33 0.89
CA LEU A 100 3.77 -4.86 1.36
C LEU A 100 3.48 -3.52 0.71
N PHE A 101 2.31 -3.41 0.07
CA PHE A 101 1.79 -2.19 -0.51
C PHE A 101 0.46 -1.83 0.14
N LEU A 102 0.35 -0.61 0.63
CA LEU A 102 -0.87 0.01 1.15
C LEU A 102 -1.24 1.15 0.23
N LEU A 103 -2.46 1.16 -0.29
CA LEU A 103 -2.96 2.20 -1.18
C LEU A 103 -4.25 2.80 -0.60
N SER A 104 -4.22 4.09 -0.28
CA SER A 104 -5.41 4.91 -0.06
C SER A 104 -5.66 5.78 -1.29
N ASP A 105 -6.73 6.57 -1.26
CA ASP A 105 -7.05 7.50 -2.33
C ASP A 105 -5.97 8.57 -2.51
N ASP A 106 -5.22 8.93 -1.48
CA ASP A 106 -4.28 10.06 -1.47
C ASP A 106 -2.83 9.71 -1.10
N SER A 107 -2.59 8.46 -0.67
CA SER A 107 -1.33 8.02 -0.09
C SER A 107 -0.99 6.58 -0.51
N SER A 108 0.30 6.29 -0.68
CA SER A 108 0.76 4.91 -0.92
C SER A 108 1.96 4.56 -0.06
N PHE A 109 1.89 3.49 0.72
CA PHE A 109 3.01 3.02 1.52
C PHE A 109 3.53 1.68 1.01
N GLU A 110 4.84 1.59 0.85
CA GLU A 110 5.53 0.38 0.44
C GLU A 110 6.61 0.01 1.45
N LYS A 111 6.69 -1.28 1.81
CA LYS A 111 7.84 -1.80 2.54
C LYS A 111 8.18 -3.25 2.24
N SER A 112 9.48 -3.56 2.25
CA SER A 112 9.98 -4.92 2.24
C SER A 112 9.78 -5.60 3.60
N LEU A 113 9.26 -6.83 3.57
CA LEU A 113 8.94 -7.66 4.72
C LEU A 113 9.64 -9.01 4.55
N LYS A 114 10.37 -9.48 5.57
CA LYS A 114 10.95 -10.82 5.58
C LYS A 114 10.24 -11.66 6.63
N LEU A 115 9.53 -12.69 6.18
CA LEU A 115 8.83 -13.65 7.05
C LEU A 115 9.62 -14.95 7.06
N LEU A 116 10.22 -15.30 8.20
CA LEU A 116 10.92 -16.56 8.42
C LEU A 116 10.46 -17.13 9.76
N ILE A 117 10.27 -18.45 9.82
CA ILE A 117 10.22 -19.15 11.11
C ILE A 117 11.66 -19.25 11.60
N GLU A 118 11.88 -18.89 12.87
CA GLU A 118 13.14 -19.22 13.58
C GLU A 118 13.12 -20.67 14.05
#